data_AF-A0A2B4SR01-F1
#
_entry.id   AF-A0A2B4SR01-F1
#
_cell.length_a   1.000
_cell.length_b   1.000
_cell.length_c   1.000
_cell.angle_alpha   90.00
_cell.angle_beta   90.00
_cell.angle_gamma   90.00
#
_symmetry.space_group_name_H-M   'P 1'
#
loop_
_entity.id
_entity.type
_entity.pdbx_description
1 polymer ?
#
loop_
_entity_poly.entity_id
_entity_poly.type
_entity_poly.pdbx_seq_one_letter_code
_entity_poly.pdbx_strand_id
1 'polypeptide(L)'
;MNPTTCTKDTTINFQEYALTHVTSSYPQSNGFIESQVKTVKKVLKKAKRSNLDLNITLLCLQATPVNSMLPSPAELLLGRQVQDNLPRMIQSKHNSNKVINRQQERQPCQKFYHDQYDTSLPSLVPAQNVTIQNPKNHGSQLWHVCIINDDQTKLYHLDAELEKLTTDPVVTDDSNKENEPPDDHK
;
A
#
# COMPACT_ATOMS: atom_id res chain seq x y z
N MET A 1 11.99 2.62 5.75
CA MET A 1 11.39 1.41 6.34
C MET A 1 10.50 0.86 5.24
N ASN A 2 11.04 -0.02 4.42
CA ASN A 2 10.41 -0.46 3.18
C ASN A 2 9.30 -1.48 3.50
N PRO A 3 8.17 -1.48 2.78
CA PRO A 3 7.15 -2.52 2.95
C PRO A 3 7.72 -3.87 2.46
N THR A 4 7.85 -4.84 3.37
CA THR A 4 8.44 -6.17 3.14
C THR A 4 7.48 -7.16 2.46
N THR A 5 6.35 -6.70 1.90
CA THR A 5 5.25 -7.59 1.45
C THR A 5 5.55 -8.33 0.15
N CYS A 6 6.69 -8.07 -0.50
CA CYS A 6 7.09 -8.76 -1.73
C CYS A 6 8.56 -9.18 -1.63
N THR A 7 8.83 -10.18 -0.79
CA THR A 7 10.11 -10.93 -0.82
C THR A 7 9.74 -12.38 -1.12
N LYS A 8 10.49 -13.07 -2.00
CA LYS A 8 10.19 -14.43 -2.49
C LYS A 8 9.98 -15.46 -1.36
N ASP A 9 10.45 -15.16 -0.15
CA ASP A 9 10.39 -16.02 1.03
C ASP A 9 9.16 -15.79 1.92
N THR A 10 8.27 -14.82 1.61
CA THR A 10 7.05 -14.53 2.39
C THR A 10 5.80 -14.43 1.50
N THR A 11 5.73 -15.24 0.45
CA THR A 11 4.51 -15.35 -0.36
C THR A 11 3.47 -16.17 0.41
N ILE A 12 2.67 -15.48 1.24
CA ILE A 12 1.42 -16.05 1.74
C ILE A 12 0.55 -16.31 0.51
N ASN A 13 0.16 -17.57 0.28
CA ASN A 13 -0.67 -17.92 -0.86
C ASN A 13 -2.11 -17.44 -0.61
N PHE A 14 -2.43 -16.23 -1.07
CA PHE A 14 -3.75 -15.65 -0.90
C PHE A 14 -4.86 -16.40 -1.68
N GLN A 15 -4.50 -17.20 -2.70
CA GLN A 15 -5.47 -18.02 -3.45
C GLN A 15 -6.05 -19.14 -2.58
N GLU A 16 -5.28 -19.69 -1.64
CA GLU A 16 -5.75 -20.74 -0.73
C GLU A 16 -6.85 -20.24 0.22
N TYR A 17 -6.80 -18.95 0.57
CA TYR A 17 -7.79 -18.30 1.44
C TYR A 17 -8.90 -17.57 0.66
N ALA A 18 -8.94 -17.72 -0.67
CA ALA A 18 -9.83 -16.96 -1.55
C ALA A 18 -9.74 -15.43 -1.35
N LEU A 19 -8.55 -14.92 -1.04
CA LEU A 19 -8.27 -13.50 -0.87
C LEU A 19 -7.58 -12.94 -2.12
N THR A 20 -8.02 -11.76 -2.55
CA THR A 20 -7.37 -11.04 -3.66
C THR A 20 -6.33 -10.08 -3.08
N HIS A 21 -5.05 -10.31 -3.37
CA HIS A 21 -3.99 -9.39 -3.01
C HIS A 21 -3.92 -8.24 -4.02
N VAL A 22 -4.16 -7.01 -3.55
CA VAL A 22 -4.04 -5.80 -4.36
C VAL A 22 -2.79 -5.05 -3.90
N THR A 23 -1.79 -4.99 -4.78
CA THR A 23 -0.57 -4.21 -4.53
C THR A 23 -0.77 -2.80 -5.05
N SER A 24 -0.41 -1.79 -4.26
CA SER A 24 -0.42 -0.40 -4.71
C SER A 24 1.01 0.12 -4.83
N SER A 25 1.35 0.70 -5.98
CA SER A 25 2.66 1.28 -6.25
C SER A 25 2.87 2.65 -5.59
N TYR A 26 1.79 3.29 -5.13
CA TYR A 26 1.82 4.65 -4.62
C TYR A 26 1.69 4.70 -3.10
N PRO A 27 2.47 5.54 -2.40
CA PRO A 27 2.32 5.70 -0.95
C PRO A 27 0.95 6.30 -0.58
N GLN A 28 0.38 7.14 -1.45
CA GLN A 28 -0.89 7.82 -1.20
C GLN A 28 -2.06 6.84 -1.00
N SER A 29 -2.11 5.72 -1.71
CA SER A 29 -3.14 4.68 -1.52
C SER A 29 -3.02 3.96 -0.17
N ASN A 30 -1.85 3.99 0.47
CA ASN A 30 -1.62 3.37 1.79
C ASN A 30 -1.77 4.37 2.95
N GLY A 31 -2.17 5.61 2.69
CA GLY A 31 -2.22 6.69 3.68
C GLY A 31 -3.03 6.36 4.94
N PHE A 32 -4.10 5.57 4.83
CA PHE A 32 -4.88 5.11 5.98
C PHE A 32 -4.04 4.22 6.92
N ILE A 33 -3.30 3.26 6.37
CA ILE A 33 -2.44 2.36 7.15
C ILE A 33 -1.29 3.14 7.78
N GLU A 34 -0.67 4.04 7.02
CA GLU A 34 0.43 4.88 7.50
C GLU A 34 0.02 5.78 8.68
N SER A 35 -1.15 6.42 8.58
CA SER A 35 -1.75 7.20 9.67
C SER A 35 -1.94 6.36 10.94
N GLN A 36 -2.29 5.09 10.77
CA GLN A 36 -2.63 4.21 11.87
C GLN A 36 -1.35 3.75 12.56
N VAL A 37 -0.33 3.38 11.78
CA VAL A 37 1.03 3.13 12.28
C VAL A 37 1.58 4.33 13.04
N LYS A 38 1.39 5.55 12.52
CA LYS A 38 1.80 6.79 13.20
C LYS A 38 1.09 6.95 14.55
N THR A 39 -0.20 6.65 14.63
CA THR A 39 -0.99 6.73 15.85
C THR A 39 -0.53 5.70 16.88
N VAL A 40 -0.37 4.44 16.48
CA VAL A 40 0.14 3.36 17.35
C VAL A 40 1.53 3.71 17.88
N LYS A 41 2.46 4.15 17.04
CA LYS A 41 3.80 4.58 17.47
C LYS A 41 3.75 5.69 18.52
N LYS A 42 2.89 6.70 18.34
CA LYS A 42 2.71 7.78 19.31
C LYS A 42 2.20 7.25 20.65
N VAL A 43 1.22 6.36 20.62
CA VAL A 43 0.62 5.74 21.81
C VAL A 43 1.65 4.92 22.57
N LEU A 44 2.39 4.05 21.89
CA LEU A 44 3.46 3.24 22.49
C LEU A 44 4.55 4.13 23.12
N LYS A 45 4.93 5.22 22.46
CA LYS A 45 5.90 6.19 23.01
C LYS A 45 5.39 6.87 24.29
N LYS A 46 4.08 7.14 24.39
CA LYS A 46 3.46 7.68 25.60
C LYS A 46 3.42 6.63 26.71
N ALA A 47 2.99 5.40 26.42
CA ALA A 47 2.97 4.31 27.40
C ALA A 47 4.35 4.04 28.01
N LYS A 48 5.40 4.01 27.18
CA LYS A 48 6.78 3.86 27.65
C LYS A 48 7.22 4.99 28.60
N ARG A 49 6.80 6.24 28.34
CA ARG A 49 7.13 7.38 29.22
C ARG A 49 6.38 7.33 30.56
N SER A 50 5.16 6.80 30.55
CA SER A 50 4.30 6.68 31.72
C SER A 50 4.43 5.34 32.45
N ASN A 51 5.35 4.45 32.02
CA ASN A 51 5.49 3.08 32.52
C ASN A 51 4.16 2.30 32.57
N LEU A 52 3.35 2.44 31.53
CA LEU A 52 2.10 1.69 31.37
C LEU A 52 2.31 0.37 30.63
N ASP A 53 1.51 -0.63 30.98
CA ASP A 53 1.47 -1.89 30.25
C ASP A 53 1.03 -1.71 28.79
N LEU A 54 1.72 -2.39 27.88
CA LEU A 54 1.50 -2.26 26.44
C LEU A 54 0.16 -2.88 26.01
N ASN A 55 -0.23 -4.01 26.60
CA ASN A 55 -1.45 -4.71 26.21
C ASN A 55 -2.68 -3.88 26.58
N ILE A 56 -2.71 -3.37 27.82
CA ILE A 56 -3.77 -2.47 28.28
C ILE A 56 -3.80 -1.18 27.45
N THR A 57 -2.64 -0.62 27.11
CA THR A 57 -2.58 0.59 26.27
C THR A 57 -3.20 0.35 24.88
N LEU A 58 -2.86 -0.77 24.24
CA LEU A 58 -3.39 -1.12 22.93
C LEU A 58 -4.90 -1.42 22.99
N LEU A 59 -5.36 -2.07 24.06
CA LEU A 59 -6.79 -2.29 24.31
C LEU A 59 -7.54 -0.96 24.39
N CYS A 60 -7.04 0.00 25.18
CA CYS A 60 -7.62 1.33 25.29
C CYS A 60 -7.63 2.08 23.95
N LEU A 61 -6.58 1.93 23.12
CA LEU A 61 -6.55 2.52 21.77
C LEU A 61 -7.66 1.95 20.89
N GLN A 62 -7.88 0.62 20.93
CA GLN A 62 -8.92 -0.05 20.16
C GLN A 62 -10.34 0.26 20.68
N ALA A 63 -10.49 0.55 21.98
CA ALA A 63 -11.74 0.96 22.63
C ALA A 63 -11.99 2.48 22.57
N THR A 64 -11.08 3.27 22.01
CA THR A 64 -11.26 4.72 21.86
C THR A 64 -12.19 5.01 20.68
N PRO A 65 -13.31 5.74 20.88
CA PRO A 65 -14.23 6.07 19.80
C PRO A 65 -13.55 6.94 18.74
N VAL A 66 -13.89 6.73 17.46
CA VAL A 66 -13.31 7.50 16.35
C VAL A 66 -13.68 8.99 16.46
N ASN A 67 -14.90 9.29 16.89
CA ASN A 67 -15.36 10.62 17.27
C ASN A 67 -16.62 10.50 18.16
N SER A 68 -17.26 11.63 18.50
CA SER A 68 -18.47 11.64 19.33
C SER A 68 -19.67 10.88 18.75
N MET A 69 -19.69 10.65 17.43
CA MET A 69 -20.82 10.06 16.71
C MET A 69 -20.51 8.66 16.16
N LEU A 70 -19.24 8.24 16.19
CA LEU A 70 -18.78 6.96 15.64
C LEU A 70 -18.12 6.12 16.73
N PRO A 71 -18.51 4.83 16.81
CA PRO A 71 -17.96 3.92 17.79
C PRO A 71 -16.47 3.66 17.60
N SER A 72 -15.89 2.98 18.58
CA SER A 72 -14.49 2.56 18.56
C SER A 72 -14.22 1.49 17.50
N PRO A 73 -12.97 1.35 17.03
CA PRO A 73 -12.59 0.28 16.09
C PRO A 73 -12.96 -1.12 16.58
N ALA A 74 -12.78 -1.41 17.88
CA ALA A 74 -13.15 -2.71 18.44
C ALA A 74 -14.66 -2.94 18.40
N GLU A 75 -15.46 -1.90 18.65
CA GLU A 75 -16.92 -1.97 18.54
C GLU A 75 -17.39 -2.18 17.10
N LEU A 76 -16.76 -1.50 16.14
CA LEU A 76 -17.04 -1.68 14.71
C LEU A 76 -16.77 -3.12 14.26
N LEU A 77 -15.71 -3.72 14.79
CA LEU A 77 -15.30 -5.09 14.44
C LEU A 77 -16.15 -6.16 15.15
N LEU A 78 -16.42 -5.97 16.45
CA LEU A 78 -17.02 -7.01 17.31
C LEU A 78 -18.53 -6.84 17.50
N GLY A 79 -19.11 -5.71 17.08
CA GLY A 79 -20.52 -5.38 17.29
C GLY A 79 -20.91 -5.18 18.77
N ARG A 80 -19.92 -5.11 19.68
CA ARG A 80 -20.12 -4.93 21.12
C ARG A 80 -19.06 -3.99 21.68
N GLN A 81 -19.40 -3.30 22.76
CA GLN A 81 -18.46 -2.47 23.49
C GLN A 81 -17.47 -3.32 24.30
N VAL A 82 -16.19 -3.01 24.14
CA VAL A 82 -15.10 -3.68 24.86
C VAL A 82 -14.90 -3.00 26.21
N GLN A 83 -14.67 -3.82 27.25
CA GLN A 83 -14.36 -3.33 28.59
C GLN A 83 -12.94 -2.78 28.62
N ASP A 84 -12.79 -1.54 29.07
CA ASP A 84 -11.50 -0.92 29.36
C ASP A 84 -11.49 -0.38 30.80
N ASN A 85 -10.35 0.18 31.21
CA ASN A 85 -10.18 0.70 32.57
C ASN A 85 -10.89 2.06 32.78
N LEU A 86 -11.66 2.54 31.81
CA LEU A 86 -12.34 3.82 31.89
C LEU A 86 -13.80 3.61 32.32
N PRO A 87 -14.30 4.44 33.26
CA PRO A 87 -15.69 4.33 33.70
C PRO A 87 -16.60 4.78 32.54
N ARG A 88 -17.20 3.82 31.84
CA ARG A 88 -18.14 4.07 30.75
C ARG A 88 -19.38 3.19 30.88
N MET A 89 -20.53 3.77 30.52
CA MET A 89 -21.77 3.01 30.42
C MET A 89 -21.70 2.13 29.17
N ILE A 90 -21.81 0.82 29.36
CA ILE A 90 -21.83 -0.15 28.26
C ILE A 90 -23.24 -0.19 27.69
N GLN A 91 -23.39 0.28 26.45
CA GLN A 91 -24.68 0.23 25.78
C GLN A 91 -24.85 -1.12 25.08
N SER A 92 -25.95 -1.81 25.38
CA SER A 92 -26.25 -3.14 24.81
C SER A 92 -26.66 -3.09 23.33
N LYS A 93 -27.05 -1.93 22.80
CA LYS A 93 -27.60 -1.80 21.44
C LYS A 93 -26.69 -0.96 20.56
N HIS A 94 -26.05 -1.63 19.60
CA HIS A 94 -25.36 -0.98 18.49
C HIS A 94 -26.33 -0.83 17.32
N ASN A 95 -26.60 0.41 16.88
CA ASN A 95 -27.42 0.63 15.68
C ASN A 95 -26.50 0.65 14.46
N SER A 96 -26.22 -0.52 13.90
CA SER A 96 -25.33 -0.71 12.75
C SER A 96 -25.69 0.19 11.57
N ASN A 97 -26.98 0.35 11.28
CA ASN A 97 -27.46 1.21 10.19
C ASN A 97 -27.07 2.67 10.39
N LYS A 98 -27.17 3.21 11.62
CA LYS A 98 -26.73 4.58 11.92
C LYS A 98 -25.23 4.76 11.69
N VAL A 99 -24.43 3.76 12.09
CA VAL A 99 -22.96 3.80 11.93
C VAL A 99 -22.57 3.75 10.45
N ILE A 100 -23.23 2.89 9.66
CA ILE A 100 -23.02 2.76 8.22
C ILE A 100 -23.38 4.06 7.51
N ASN A 101 -24.59 4.59 7.74
CA ASN A 101 -25.04 5.85 7.15
C ASN A 101 -24.07 6.98 7.47
N ARG A 102 -23.61 7.06 8.73
CA ARG A 102 -22.67 8.10 9.15
C ARG A 102 -21.30 7.96 8.49
N GLN A 103 -20.81 6.74 8.26
CA GLN A 103 -19.60 6.54 7.48
C GLN A 103 -19.79 6.98 6.04
N GLN A 104 -20.90 6.61 5.40
CA GLN A 104 -21.24 7.01 4.04
C GLN A 104 -21.33 8.53 3.88
N GLU A 105 -21.93 9.24 4.84
CA GLU A 105 -21.99 10.71 4.85
C GLU A 105 -20.61 11.38 4.93
N ARG A 106 -19.63 10.73 5.55
CA ARG A 106 -18.27 11.28 5.72
C ARG A 106 -17.38 11.08 4.50
N GLN A 107 -17.60 10.02 3.73
CA GLN A 107 -16.81 9.74 2.53
C GLN A 107 -16.81 10.89 1.50
N PRO A 108 -17.96 11.52 1.14
CA PRO A 108 -17.95 12.61 0.16
C PRO A 108 -17.23 13.85 0.70
N CYS A 109 -17.35 14.16 2.00
CA CYS A 109 -16.61 15.26 2.59
C CYS A 109 -15.10 14.99 2.58
N GLN A 110 -14.67 13.79 2.95
CA GLN A 110 -13.25 13.42 2.90
C GLN A 110 -12.70 13.49 1.47
N LYS A 111 -13.47 12.99 0.51
CA LYS A 111 -13.16 13.09 -0.92
C LYS A 111 -13.04 14.56 -1.35
N PHE A 112 -14.00 15.40 -1.01
CA PHE A 112 -13.97 16.83 -1.35
C PHE A 112 -12.69 17.52 -0.86
N TYR A 113 -12.30 17.32 0.40
CA TYR A 113 -11.08 17.91 0.95
C TYR A 113 -9.78 17.28 0.40
N HIS A 114 -9.83 16.03 -0.05
CA HIS A 114 -8.71 15.39 -0.72
C HIS A 114 -8.52 15.97 -2.13
N ASP A 115 -9.62 16.10 -2.88
CA ASP A 115 -9.61 16.51 -4.28
C ASP A 115 -9.47 18.03 -4.47
N GLN A 116 -9.67 18.84 -3.42
CA GLN A 116 -9.58 20.32 -3.51
C GLN A 116 -8.21 20.86 -3.95
N TYR A 117 -7.15 20.08 -3.73
CA TYR A 117 -5.79 20.42 -4.14
C TYR A 117 -5.31 19.58 -5.34
N ASP A 118 -6.19 18.75 -5.90
CA ASP A 118 -5.86 17.91 -7.04
C ASP A 118 -6.02 18.70 -8.34
N THR A 119 -5.10 18.48 -9.27
CA THR A 119 -5.15 19.09 -10.59
C THR A 119 -5.67 18.04 -11.54
N SER A 120 -6.82 18.32 -12.19
CA SER A 120 -7.42 17.36 -13.12
C SER A 120 -6.43 17.03 -14.24
N LEU A 121 -5.93 15.81 -14.23
CA LEU A 121 -5.05 15.30 -15.27
C LEU A 121 -5.86 15.07 -16.55
N PRO A 122 -5.30 15.37 -17.74
CA PRO A 122 -5.95 15.06 -19.00
C PRO A 122 -6.15 13.55 -19.12
N SER A 123 -7.33 13.14 -19.60
CA SER A 123 -7.63 11.74 -19.87
C SER A 123 -6.62 11.17 -20.86
N LEU A 124 -6.10 9.99 -20.52
CA LEU A 124 -5.14 9.28 -21.34
C LEU A 124 -5.85 8.57 -22.49
N VAL A 125 -5.29 8.70 -23.70
CA VAL A 125 -5.81 8.04 -24.91
C VAL A 125 -5.03 6.74 -25.14
N PRO A 126 -5.69 5.65 -25.55
CA PRO A 126 -5.00 4.45 -25.98
C PRO A 126 -3.97 4.74 -27.08
N ALA A 127 -2.84 4.02 -27.04
CA ALA A 127 -1.68 4.26 -27.89
C ALA A 127 -0.96 5.62 -27.70
N GLN A 128 -1.32 6.42 -26.69
CA GLN A 128 -0.58 7.64 -26.35
C GLN A 128 0.76 7.30 -25.69
N ASN A 129 1.83 7.95 -26.15
CA ASN A 129 3.14 7.90 -25.48
C ASN A 129 3.07 8.67 -24.16
N VAL A 130 3.36 7.98 -23.06
CA VAL A 130 3.42 8.56 -21.71
C VAL A 130 4.74 8.21 -21.05
N THR A 131 5.28 9.14 -20.27
CA THR A 131 6.50 8.91 -19.50
C THR A 131 6.17 8.46 -18.09
N ILE A 132 6.83 7.39 -17.63
CA ILE A 132 6.71 6.88 -16.26
C ILE A 132 8.03 7.10 -15.53
N GLN A 133 7.95 7.61 -14.31
CA GLN A 133 9.11 7.78 -13.44
C GLN A 133 9.48 6.44 -12.81
N ASN A 134 10.75 6.03 -12.90
CA ASN A 134 11.20 4.81 -12.25
C ASN A 134 11.19 4.98 -10.71
N PRO A 135 10.40 4.17 -9.97
CA PRO A 135 10.27 4.30 -8.51
C PRO A 135 11.55 3.91 -7.75
N LYS A 136 12.46 3.13 -8.36
CA LYS A 136 13.69 2.65 -7.70
C LYS A 136 14.73 3.76 -7.52
N ASN A 137 14.65 4.85 -8.29
CA ASN A 137 15.61 5.94 -8.25
C ASN A 137 14.94 7.30 -8.00
N HIS A 138 14.40 7.51 -6.79
CA HIS A 138 13.77 8.78 -6.39
C HIS A 138 14.65 10.05 -6.58
N GLY A 139 15.97 9.89 -6.82
CA GLY A 139 16.92 10.99 -7.04
C GLY A 139 17.38 11.20 -8.49
N SER A 140 17.18 10.26 -9.41
CA SER A 140 17.54 10.44 -10.83
C SER A 140 16.26 10.48 -11.65
N GLN A 141 15.97 11.62 -12.29
CA GLN A 141 14.83 11.84 -13.19
C GLN A 141 14.95 11.02 -14.49
N LEU A 142 15.02 9.70 -14.35
CA LEU A 142 15.01 8.76 -15.46
C LEU A 142 13.55 8.41 -15.78
N TRP A 143 13.04 9.11 -16.78
CA TRP A 143 11.69 8.94 -17.33
C TRP A 143 11.75 7.92 -18.48
N HIS A 144 10.90 6.89 -18.43
CA HIS A 144 10.80 5.88 -19.51
C HIS A 144 9.53 6.11 -20.31
N VAL A 145 9.63 6.15 -21.64
CA VAL A 145 8.46 6.28 -22.53
C VAL A 145 7.78 4.93 -22.66
N CYS A 146 6.48 4.87 -22.38
CA CYS A 146 5.63 3.69 -22.48
C CYS A 146 4.37 4.02 -23.30
N ILE A 147 3.75 3.00 -23.90
CA ILE A 147 2.50 3.11 -24.66
C ILE A 147 1.38 2.54 -23.80
N ILE A 148 0.25 3.25 -23.70
CA ILE A 148 -0.93 2.77 -22.96
C ILE A 148 -1.72 1.79 -23.82
N ASN A 149 -1.87 0.56 -23.33
CA ASN A 149 -2.80 -0.42 -23.89
C ASN A 149 -4.22 -0.11 -23.40
N ASP A 150 -5.21 -0.23 -24.30
CA ASP A 150 -6.62 0.22 -24.20
C ASP A 150 -7.36 -0.04 -22.86
N ASP A 151 -6.90 -0.99 -22.04
CA ASP A 151 -7.59 -1.40 -20.81
C ASP A 151 -7.02 -0.80 -19.51
N GLN A 152 -5.96 0.02 -19.56
CA GLN A 152 -5.24 0.47 -18.36
C GLN A 152 -5.47 1.94 -18.01
N THR A 153 -6.72 2.33 -17.78
CA THR A 153 -7.07 3.64 -17.18
C THR A 153 -6.74 3.73 -15.68
N LYS A 154 -6.16 2.66 -15.11
CA LYS A 154 -5.69 2.62 -13.73
C LYS A 154 -4.18 2.38 -13.75
N LEU A 155 -3.41 3.34 -13.24
CA LEU A 155 -1.94 3.37 -13.13
C LEU A 155 -1.27 2.11 -12.51
N TYR A 156 -2.03 1.11 -12.05
CA TYR A 156 -1.56 -0.04 -11.25
C TYR A 156 -1.01 -1.22 -12.07
N HIS A 157 -1.09 -1.22 -13.41
CA HIS A 157 -0.67 -2.37 -14.23
C HIS A 157 0.57 -2.14 -15.11
N LEU A 158 1.00 -0.90 -15.32
CA LEU A 158 2.13 -0.60 -16.20
C LEU A 158 3.49 -1.00 -15.56
N ASP A 159 3.58 -0.98 -14.24
CA ASP A 159 4.79 -1.41 -13.51
C ASP A 159 5.07 -2.92 -13.65
N ALA A 160 4.02 -3.74 -13.83
CA ALA A 160 4.15 -5.19 -13.97
C ALA A 160 4.68 -5.63 -15.35
N GLU A 161 4.58 -4.76 -16.35
CA GLU A 161 5.04 -5.02 -17.71
C GLU A 161 6.52 -4.60 -17.91
N LEU A 162 6.97 -3.57 -17.19
CA LEU A 162 8.38 -3.15 -17.15
C LEU A 162 9.30 -4.21 -16.51
N GLU A 163 8.81 -5.00 -15.55
CA GLU A 163 9.60 -6.11 -14.98
C GLU A 163 9.76 -7.30 -15.94
N LYS A 164 8.91 -7.44 -16.97
CA LYS A 164 9.01 -8.54 -17.96
C LYS A 164 10.02 -8.24 -19.08
N LEU A 165 10.25 -6.96 -19.39
CA LEU A 165 11.18 -6.52 -20.44
C LEU A 165 12.65 -6.51 -20.01
N THR A 166 12.95 -6.77 -18.74
CA THR A 166 14.31 -6.75 -18.20
C THR A 166 14.91 -8.15 -17.97
N THR A 167 14.21 -9.21 -18.36
CA THR A 167 14.65 -10.61 -18.18
C THR A 167 14.78 -11.38 -19.50
N ASP A 168 15.34 -10.76 -20.54
CA ASP A 168 15.87 -11.53 -21.67
C ASP A 168 17.38 -11.75 -21.45
N PRO A 169 17.87 -13.00 -21.35
CA PRO A 169 19.29 -13.26 -21.23
C PRO A 169 19.98 -12.86 -22.55
N VAL A 170 20.95 -11.95 -22.45
CA VAL A 170 21.91 -11.68 -23.52
C VAL A 170 22.61 -12.99 -23.85
N VAL A 171 22.30 -13.56 -25.02
CA VAL A 171 23.05 -14.65 -25.63
C VAL A 171 24.41 -14.08 -26.04
N THR A 172 25.45 -14.40 -25.28
CA THR A 172 26.84 -14.23 -25.74
C THR A 172 27.16 -15.40 -26.67
N ASP A 173 27.21 -15.11 -27.96
CA ASP A 173 27.60 -16.03 -29.02
C ASP A 173 29.14 -16.14 -29.04
N ASP A 174 29.68 -17.08 -28.26
CA ASP A 174 31.10 -17.45 -28.27
C ASP A 174 31.35 -18.41 -29.45
N SER A 175 31.57 -17.85 -30.64
CA SER A 175 32.10 -18.60 -31.78
C SER A 175 33.18 -17.81 -32.51
N ASN A 176 34.41 -17.88 -32.00
CA ASN A 176 35.60 -17.69 -32.84
C ASN A 176 36.73 -18.62 -32.38
N LYS A 177 36.77 -19.79 -33.01
CA LYS A 177 37.85 -20.77 -32.91
C LYS A 177 38.95 -20.41 -33.91
N GLU A 178 40.18 -20.50 -33.41
CA GLU A 178 41.38 -21.07 -34.04
C GLU A 178 41.83 -20.46 -35.38
N ASN A 179 42.98 -19.76 -35.35
CA ASN A 179 44.01 -19.81 -36.39
C ASN A 179 45.35 -19.40 -35.77
N GLU A 180 46.09 -20.36 -35.19
CA GLU A 180 47.53 -20.24 -34.99
C GLU A 180 48.27 -20.61 -36.28
N PRO A 181 49.30 -19.85 -36.72
CA PRO A 181 50.20 -20.27 -37.78
C PRO A 181 51.37 -21.12 -37.25
N PRO A 182 51.96 -22.00 -38.09
CA PRO A 182 52.79 -23.11 -37.61
C PRO A 182 54.23 -22.71 -37.28
N ASP A 183 54.77 -23.37 -36.25
CA ASP A 183 56.19 -23.45 -35.90
C ASP A 183 56.98 -24.12 -37.02
N ASP A 184 57.96 -23.42 -37.59
CA ASP A 184 59.04 -24.03 -38.36
C ASP A 184 60.38 -23.76 -37.67
N HIS A 185 60.90 -24.81 -37.02
CA HIS A 185 62.28 -24.91 -36.57
C HIS A 185 63.20 -25.19 -37.78
N LYS A 186 64.18 -24.32 -38.01
CA LYS A 186 65.57 -24.74 -38.29
C LYS A 186 66.58 -23.64 -38.01
#